data_AF-A0A7G7MIY7-F1
#
_entry.id   AF-A0A7G7MIY7-F1
#
_cell.length_a   1.000
_cell.length_b   1.000
_cell.length_c   1.000
_cell.angle_alpha   90.00
_cell.angle_beta   90.00
_cell.angle_gamma   90.00
#
_symmetry.space_group_name_H-M   'P 1'
#
loop_
_entity.id
_entity.type
_entity.pdbx_description
1 polymer ?
#
loop_
_entity_poly.entity_id
_entity_poly.type
_entity_poly.pdbx_seq_one_letter_code
_entity_poly.pdbx_strand_id
1 'polypeptide(L)'
;MRYTDNPQRNVPFAIVDSIAITVVIYILLQVAFLTALPADALAGGWATLSASATARSPDRWPDCRWCWVRCGWPCCCASAPWSPPADTGLIYAGGTTRPAYAGARNGNAPQALTRLTSRGIPRVSILLMFVVGCLFFLPFPGWQQFIGFITSAFAISFGAGPLVVGALGRQLPDQDRPFRVPGGDLLPYLAFLASGLLVFWAGWAINEKMLIALLIGYAVFAAYSICNRAAMPPLELRAASWFPLWVGGLAVISYLGDVDSDAPADPGLLLNGGDGPLDLIWGPVAVAALSAAVYAYAMAVRLPADRAAANISRLPADEPELR
;
A
#
# COMPACT_ATOMS: atom_id res chain seq x y z
N MET A 1 18.47 -9.23 -2.00
CA MET A 1 18.04 -10.57 -1.52
C MET A 1 18.94 -11.72 -1.99
N ARG A 2 19.71 -11.61 -3.10
CA ARG A 2 20.68 -12.66 -3.51
C ARG A 2 21.95 -12.80 -2.63
N TYR A 3 22.22 -11.85 -1.74
CA TYR A 3 23.38 -11.87 -0.83
C TYR A 3 23.10 -12.50 0.55
N THR A 4 21.93 -13.10 0.72
CA THR A 4 21.54 -13.73 1.99
C THR A 4 21.84 -15.22 1.90
N ASP A 5 22.56 -15.76 2.89
CA ASP A 5 22.77 -17.20 3.00
C ASP A 5 21.41 -17.90 3.05
N ASN A 6 21.19 -18.93 2.22
CA ASN A 6 19.93 -19.66 2.09
C ASN A 6 18.67 -18.75 1.98
N PRO A 7 18.50 -18.05 0.85
CA PRO A 7 17.42 -17.07 0.67
C PRO A 7 16.03 -17.70 0.72
N GLN A 8 15.91 -18.99 0.41
CA GLN A 8 14.64 -19.74 0.45
C GLN A 8 14.04 -19.76 1.85
N ARG A 9 14.90 -19.85 2.87
CA ARG A 9 14.51 -19.90 4.27
C ARG A 9 14.56 -18.52 4.91
N ASN A 10 15.66 -17.80 4.72
CA ASN A 10 15.93 -16.58 5.49
C ASN A 10 15.08 -15.39 5.07
N VAL A 11 14.66 -15.29 3.80
CA VAL A 11 13.82 -14.18 3.36
C VAL A 11 12.41 -14.26 3.96
N PRO A 12 11.69 -15.40 3.89
CA PRO A 12 10.39 -15.53 4.56
C PRO A 12 10.46 -15.30 6.07
N PHE A 13 11.45 -15.89 6.76
CA PHE A 13 11.60 -15.69 8.21
C PHE A 13 11.89 -14.23 8.56
N ALA A 14 12.81 -13.57 7.86
CA ALA A 14 13.09 -12.15 8.13
C ALA A 14 11.86 -11.26 7.97
N ILE A 15 11.02 -11.52 6.95
CA ILE A 15 9.77 -10.76 6.75
C ILE A 15 8.78 -11.04 7.88
N VAL A 16 8.52 -12.31 8.20
CA VAL A 16 7.55 -12.68 9.25
C VAL A 16 8.01 -12.20 10.62
N ASP A 17 9.28 -12.40 10.95
CA ASP A 17 9.86 -12.01 12.24
C ASP A 17 9.88 -10.49 12.40
N SER A 18 10.21 -9.73 11.35
CA SER A 18 10.17 -8.27 11.43
C SER A 18 8.75 -7.73 11.66
N ILE A 19 7.75 -8.32 11.00
CA ILE A 19 6.33 -7.98 11.23
C ILE A 19 5.92 -8.36 12.65
N ALA A 20 6.25 -9.57 13.11
CA ALA A 20 5.90 -10.05 14.44
C ALA A 20 6.49 -9.16 15.54
N ILE A 21 7.77 -8.80 15.43
CA ILE A 21 8.43 -7.88 16.36
C ILE A 21 7.73 -6.52 16.36
N THR A 22 7.40 -5.99 15.18
CA THR A 22 6.70 -4.70 15.06
C THR A 22 5.33 -4.75 15.74
N VAL A 23 4.56 -5.82 15.52
CA VAL A 23 3.25 -6.04 16.17
C VAL A 23 3.39 -6.09 17.69
N VAL A 24 4.37 -6.84 18.20
CA VAL A 24 4.63 -6.92 19.64
C VAL A 24 4.94 -5.55 20.21
N ILE A 25 5.83 -4.79 19.57
CA ILE A 25 6.16 -3.43 20.00
C ILE A 25 4.91 -2.54 20.01
N TYR A 26 4.06 -2.62 18.98
CA TYR A 26 2.84 -1.83 18.91
C TYR A 26 1.85 -2.21 20.02
N ILE A 27 1.67 -3.51 20.31
CA ILE A 27 0.82 -3.96 21.43
C ILE A 27 1.37 -3.43 22.76
N LEU A 28 2.68 -3.57 22.99
CA LEU A 28 3.32 -3.07 24.21
C LEU A 28 3.17 -1.55 24.36
N LEU A 29 3.27 -0.80 23.25
CA LEU A 29 3.04 0.64 23.24
C LEU A 29 1.59 0.98 23.62
N GLN A 30 0.61 0.24 23.08
CA GLN A 30 -0.80 0.42 23.44
C GLN A 30 -1.05 0.11 24.92
N VAL A 31 -0.48 -0.98 25.44
CA VAL A 31 -0.56 -1.30 26.87
C VAL A 31 0.07 -0.19 27.72
N ALA A 32 1.25 0.29 27.36
CA ALA A 32 1.92 1.38 28.06
C ALA A 32 1.06 2.65 28.08
N PHE A 33 0.47 3.03 26.93
CA PHE A 33 -0.45 4.16 26.82
C PHE A 33 -1.67 4.01 27.73
N LEU A 34 -2.33 2.84 27.71
CA LEU A 34 -3.47 2.55 28.56
C LEU A 34 -3.14 2.60 30.05
N THR A 35 -1.95 2.14 30.45
CA THR A 35 -1.50 2.19 31.85
C THR A 35 -1.03 3.57 32.32
N ALA A 36 -0.60 4.43 31.39
CA ALA A 36 -0.11 5.77 31.69
C ALA A 36 -1.22 6.83 31.74
N LEU A 37 -2.39 6.54 31.17
CA LEU A 37 -3.55 7.42 31.20
C LEU A 37 -4.10 7.56 32.62
N PRO A 38 -4.17 8.79 33.17
CA PRO A 38 -4.72 8.98 34.51
C PRO A 38 -6.25 8.80 34.46
N ALA A 39 -6.82 8.19 35.51
CA ALA A 39 -8.21 7.75 35.53
C ALA A 39 -9.22 8.91 35.40
N ASP A 40 -8.81 10.13 35.76
CA ASP A 40 -9.56 11.37 35.61
C ASP A 40 -9.70 11.80 34.13
N ALA A 41 -8.69 11.55 33.29
CA ALA A 41 -8.75 11.81 31.85
C ALA A 41 -9.73 10.88 31.11
N LEU A 42 -10.07 9.74 31.70
CA LEU A 42 -11.04 8.77 31.16
C LEU A 42 -12.46 9.01 31.68
N ALA A 43 -12.67 9.91 32.65
CA ALA A 43 -13.97 10.12 33.29
C ALA A 43 -15.04 10.66 32.32
N GLY A 44 -14.65 11.39 31.27
CA GLY A 44 -15.55 11.88 30.22
C GLY A 44 -15.81 10.88 29.07
N GLY A 45 -15.26 9.67 29.15
CA GLY A 45 -15.34 8.67 28.09
C GLY A 45 -14.37 8.91 26.93
N TRP A 46 -14.20 7.90 26.07
CA TRP A 46 -13.20 7.89 25.00
C TRP A 46 -13.30 9.06 24.01
N ALA A 47 -14.52 9.59 23.80
CA ALA A 47 -14.77 10.73 22.91
C ALA A 47 -14.22 12.06 23.46
N THR A 48 -13.97 12.17 24.77
CA THR A 48 -13.44 13.39 25.41
C THR A 48 -11.92 13.42 25.49
N LEU A 49 -11.25 12.31 25.14
CA LEU A 49 -9.80 12.24 24.94
C LEU A 49 -9.41 13.00 23.68
N SER A 50 -9.52 14.33 23.73
CA SER A 50 -8.94 15.20 22.72
C SER A 50 -7.42 15.15 22.84
N ALA A 51 -6.70 15.10 21.70
CA ALA A 51 -5.24 15.13 21.65
C ALA A 51 -4.63 16.35 22.39
N SER A 52 -5.43 17.36 22.69
CA SER A 52 -5.08 18.49 23.56
C SER A 52 -4.83 18.12 25.03
N ALA A 53 -5.40 17.03 25.56
CA ALA A 53 -5.17 16.62 26.95
C ALA A 53 -3.77 16.01 27.15
N THR A 54 -3.17 15.43 26.10
CA THR A 54 -1.84 14.80 26.13
C THR A 54 -0.75 15.63 25.44
N ALA A 55 -1.09 16.53 24.51
CA ALA A 55 -0.09 17.34 23.78
C ALA A 55 0.02 18.82 24.26
N ARG A 56 -0.87 19.29 25.13
CA ARG A 56 -0.92 20.72 25.54
C ARG A 56 -0.46 20.91 26.98
N SER A 57 0.81 20.63 27.24
CA SER A 57 1.61 21.37 28.22
C SER A 57 3.08 21.15 27.90
N PRO A 58 3.75 22.10 27.22
CA PRO A 58 5.22 22.14 27.12
C PRO A 58 5.94 22.05 28.49
N ASP A 59 5.18 22.30 29.54
CA ASP A 59 5.49 22.39 30.96
C ASP A 59 5.23 21.08 31.75
N ARG A 60 4.64 20.05 31.12
CA ARG A 60 4.32 18.76 31.76
C ARG A 60 4.88 17.54 31.04
N TRP A 61 5.93 17.70 30.23
CA TRP A 61 6.92 16.62 30.08
C TRP A 61 7.71 16.61 31.38
N PRO A 62 7.43 15.73 32.35
CA PRO A 62 8.21 15.70 33.58
C PRO A 62 9.59 15.23 33.15
N ASP A 63 10.54 16.17 33.17
CA ASP A 63 11.96 15.94 33.16
C ASP A 63 12.41 14.74 32.29
N CYS A 64 12.64 15.04 31.00
CA CYS A 64 13.59 14.28 30.21
C CYS A 64 14.98 14.19 30.87
N ARG A 65 15.23 14.75 32.07
CA ARG A 65 16.42 14.45 32.89
C ARG A 65 16.57 12.96 33.20
N TRP A 66 15.50 12.18 33.25
CA TRP A 66 15.62 10.72 33.46
C TRP A 66 16.19 9.98 32.24
N CYS A 67 15.98 10.50 31.02
CA CYS A 67 16.67 10.00 29.82
C CYS A 67 18.16 10.37 29.83
N TRP A 68 18.53 11.51 30.42
CA TRP A 68 19.92 11.94 30.55
C TRP A 68 20.73 11.03 31.47
N VAL A 69 20.15 10.59 32.60
CA VAL A 69 20.85 9.80 33.61
C VAL A 69 21.00 8.32 33.22
N ARG A 70 20.09 7.78 32.39
CA ARG A 70 20.04 6.32 32.13
C ARG A 70 20.57 5.89 30.75
N CYS A 71 20.60 6.78 29.76
CA CYS A 71 20.98 6.43 28.39
C CYS A 71 22.25 7.14 27.85
N GLY A 72 22.87 8.05 28.61
CA GLY A 72 24.16 8.67 28.26
C GLY A 72 24.20 9.47 26.95
N TRP A 73 23.08 9.61 26.23
CA TRP A 73 23.02 10.23 24.92
C TRP A 73 21.98 11.37 24.89
N PRO A 74 22.39 12.64 24.67
CA PRO A 74 21.48 13.79 24.72
C PRO A 74 20.45 13.89 23.59
N CYS A 75 20.56 13.06 22.53
CA CYS A 75 19.73 13.25 21.32
C CYS A 75 18.33 12.63 21.38
N CYS A 76 18.06 11.62 22.23
CA CYS A 76 16.86 10.80 22.09
C CYS A 76 15.52 11.54 22.23
N CYS A 77 15.47 12.68 22.92
CA CYS A 77 14.21 13.40 23.14
C CYS A 77 14.01 14.58 22.17
N ALA A 78 15.10 15.24 21.73
CA ALA A 78 15.02 16.41 20.85
C ALA A 78 15.04 16.04 19.36
N SER A 79 15.72 14.95 18.97
CA SER A 79 15.73 14.47 17.58
C SER A 79 14.69 13.38 17.29
N ALA A 80 13.99 12.89 18.32
CA ALA A 80 12.98 11.82 18.23
C ALA A 80 11.85 12.08 17.21
N PRO A 81 11.32 13.31 17.08
CA PRO A 81 10.27 13.58 16.09
C PRO A 81 10.78 13.60 14.65
N TRP A 82 12.07 13.89 14.43
CA TRP A 82 12.63 14.12 13.09
C TRP A 82 13.32 12.88 12.51
N SER A 83 13.95 12.04 13.33
CA SER A 83 14.69 10.86 12.82
C SER A 83 13.77 9.87 12.09
N PRO A 84 12.67 9.37 12.69
CA PRO A 84 11.88 8.31 12.06
C PRO A 84 11.21 8.71 10.73
N PRO A 85 10.61 9.92 10.61
CA PRO A 85 10.06 10.37 9.33
C PRO A 85 11.14 10.65 8.28
N ALA A 86 12.30 11.18 8.68
CA ALA A 86 13.41 11.44 7.75
C ALA A 86 14.02 10.14 7.22
N ASP A 87 14.25 9.15 8.10
CA ASP A 87 14.77 7.84 7.73
C ASP A 87 13.81 7.12 6.77
N THR A 88 12.52 7.12 7.11
CA THR A 88 11.46 6.55 6.26
C THR A 88 11.41 7.28 4.91
N GLY A 89 11.41 8.62 4.92
CA GLY A 89 11.41 9.43 3.70
C GLY A 89 12.60 9.13 2.78
N LEU A 90 13.81 8.96 3.35
CA LEU A 90 15.01 8.63 2.59
C LEU A 90 14.93 7.23 1.95
N ILE A 91 14.42 6.24 2.69
CA ILE A 91 14.21 4.88 2.18
C ILE A 91 13.21 4.90 1.01
N TYR A 92 12.08 5.61 1.15
CA TYR A 92 11.07 5.70 0.09
C TYR A 92 11.56 6.52 -1.11
N ALA A 93 12.35 7.57 -0.92
CA ALA A 93 12.95 8.33 -2.02
C ALA A 93 13.83 7.44 -2.92
N GLY A 94 14.58 6.50 -2.32
CA GLY A 94 15.33 5.50 -3.08
C GLY A 94 14.43 4.40 -3.67
N GLY A 95 13.51 3.85 -2.88
CA GLY A 95 12.69 2.69 -3.23
C GLY A 95 11.67 2.94 -4.34
N THR A 96 10.99 4.08 -4.32
CA THR A 96 9.89 4.42 -5.25
C THR A 96 10.33 4.63 -6.69
N THR A 97 11.63 4.85 -6.92
CA THR A 97 12.19 5.11 -8.25
C THR A 97 12.41 3.85 -9.08
N ARG A 98 12.62 2.70 -8.40
CA ARG A 98 12.92 1.41 -9.02
C ARG A 98 11.72 0.81 -9.77
N PRO A 99 10.48 0.85 -9.25
CA PRO A 99 9.31 0.41 -10.02
C PRO A 99 9.12 1.18 -11.34
N ALA A 100 9.31 2.51 -11.34
CA ALA A 100 9.23 3.31 -12.56
C ALA A 100 10.31 2.96 -13.58
N TYR A 101 11.56 2.76 -13.11
CA TYR A 101 12.66 2.28 -13.93
C TYR A 101 12.37 0.89 -14.53
N ALA A 102 11.92 -0.06 -13.70
CA ALA A 102 11.61 -1.42 -14.14
C ALA A 102 10.43 -1.45 -15.12
N GLY A 103 9.39 -0.64 -14.87
CA GLY A 103 8.27 -0.47 -15.78
C GLY A 103 8.71 0.01 -17.16
N ALA A 104 9.63 0.97 -17.23
CA ALA A 104 10.17 1.46 -18.49
C ALA A 104 11.06 0.43 -19.20
N ARG A 105 11.86 -0.34 -18.45
CA ARG A 105 12.68 -1.43 -18.99
C ARG A 105 11.81 -2.55 -19.60
N ASN A 106 10.62 -2.78 -19.04
CA ASN A 106 9.63 -3.73 -19.56
C ASN A 106 8.77 -3.18 -20.69
N GLY A 107 9.03 -1.95 -21.18
CA GLY A 107 8.25 -1.30 -22.24
C GLY A 107 6.90 -0.74 -21.79
N ASN A 108 6.59 -0.76 -20.49
CA ASN A 108 5.32 -0.29 -19.93
C ASN A 108 5.34 1.19 -19.53
N ALA A 109 6.46 1.89 -19.72
CA ALA A 109 6.60 3.32 -19.41
C ALA A 109 7.67 3.97 -20.32
N PRO A 110 7.73 5.32 -20.41
CA PRO A 110 8.67 6.01 -21.28
C PRO A 110 10.13 5.60 -21.04
N GLN A 111 10.86 5.30 -22.12
CA GLN A 111 12.27 4.90 -22.08
C GLN A 111 13.18 5.96 -21.43
N ALA A 112 12.74 7.22 -21.30
CA ALA A 112 13.49 8.23 -20.56
C ALA A 112 13.73 7.84 -19.07
N LEU A 113 12.85 7.03 -18.48
CA LEU A 113 12.95 6.57 -17.09
C LEU A 113 14.05 5.50 -16.89
N THR A 114 14.57 4.90 -17.95
CA THR A 114 15.70 3.95 -17.87
C THR A 114 17.06 4.65 -17.80
N ARG A 115 17.11 5.99 -17.92
CA ARG A 115 18.35 6.77 -17.91
C ARG A 115 18.99 6.77 -16.51
N LEU A 116 20.09 6.03 -16.38
CA LEU A 116 20.90 5.96 -15.18
C LEU A 116 22.00 7.03 -15.17
N THR A 117 22.40 7.48 -13.98
CA THR A 117 23.65 8.22 -13.78
C THR A 117 24.86 7.29 -13.79
N SER A 118 26.07 7.84 -13.76
CA SER A 118 27.32 7.06 -13.60
C SER A 118 27.37 6.20 -12.34
N ARG A 119 26.51 6.48 -11.35
CA ARG A 119 26.38 5.73 -10.10
C ARG A 119 25.20 4.74 -10.11
N GLY A 120 24.57 4.50 -11.26
CA GLY A 120 23.45 3.56 -11.40
C GLY A 120 22.12 4.08 -10.84
N ILE A 121 21.96 5.40 -10.69
CA ILE A 121 20.75 6.00 -10.10
C ILE A 121 19.81 6.50 -11.21
N PRO A 122 18.52 6.13 -11.25
CA PRO A 122 17.56 6.56 -12.27
C PRO A 122 17.08 8.00 -12.03
N ARG A 123 17.87 8.99 -12.49
CA ARG A 123 17.62 10.43 -12.21
C ARG A 123 16.26 10.95 -12.69
N VAL A 124 15.78 10.47 -13.84
CA VAL A 124 14.49 10.91 -14.41
C VAL A 124 13.34 10.38 -13.57
N SER A 125 13.44 9.13 -13.08
CA SER A 125 12.47 8.55 -12.16
C SER A 125 12.44 9.28 -10.82
N ILE A 126 13.59 9.71 -10.30
CA ILE A 126 13.66 10.54 -9.07
C ILE A 126 12.90 11.86 -9.27
N LEU A 127 13.21 12.59 -10.33
CA LEU A 127 12.56 13.87 -10.59
C LEU A 127 11.05 13.70 -10.78
N LEU A 128 10.63 12.66 -11.51
CA LEU A 128 9.22 12.35 -11.70
C LEU A 128 8.53 12.07 -10.36
N MET A 129 9.10 11.19 -9.52
CA MET A 129 8.52 10.85 -8.21
C MET A 129 8.49 12.05 -7.27
N PHE A 130 9.50 12.93 -7.34
CA PHE A 130 9.51 14.18 -6.58
C PHE A 130 8.37 15.11 -6.99
N VAL A 131 8.22 15.39 -8.29
CA VAL A 131 7.15 16.25 -8.80
C VAL A 131 5.77 15.67 -8.48
N VAL A 132 5.58 14.37 -8.71
CA VAL A 132 4.32 13.69 -8.39
C VAL A 132 4.04 13.74 -6.89
N GLY A 133 5.03 13.47 -6.04
CA GLY A 133 4.92 13.57 -4.59
C GLY A 133 4.52 14.98 -4.12
N CYS A 134 5.13 16.03 -4.68
CA CYS A 134 4.74 17.42 -4.43
C CYS A 134 3.27 17.68 -4.80
N LEU A 135 2.81 17.16 -5.94
CA LEU A 135 1.42 17.33 -6.38
C LEU A 135 0.41 16.65 -5.44
N PHE A 136 0.77 15.49 -4.87
CA PHE A 136 -0.08 14.76 -3.93
C PHE A 136 -0.27 15.46 -2.57
N PHE A 137 0.49 16.51 -2.26
CA PHE A 137 0.24 17.35 -1.07
C PHE A 137 -0.89 18.38 -1.27
N LEU A 138 -1.23 18.76 -2.52
CA LEU A 138 -2.25 19.78 -2.77
C LEU A 138 -3.69 19.37 -2.40
N PRO A 139 -4.18 18.16 -2.70
CA PRO A 139 -5.61 17.85 -2.58
C PRO A 139 -6.08 17.50 -1.16
N PHE A 140 -5.17 17.34 -0.19
CA PHE A 140 -5.53 16.87 1.15
C PHE A 140 -5.39 18.00 2.20
N PRO A 141 -6.50 18.47 2.80
CA PRO A 141 -6.47 19.55 3.79
C PRO A 141 -5.93 19.11 5.16
N GLY A 142 -5.71 17.82 5.38
CA GLY A 142 -5.27 17.27 6.67
C GLY A 142 -4.42 16.01 6.54
N TRP A 143 -3.51 15.84 7.50
CA TRP A 143 -2.59 14.70 7.59
C TRP A 143 -3.32 13.35 7.68
N GLN A 144 -4.43 13.27 8.41
CA GLN A 144 -5.22 12.05 8.55
C GLN A 144 -5.80 11.58 7.22
N GLN A 145 -6.36 12.51 6.44
CA GLN A 145 -6.90 12.24 5.09
C GLN A 145 -5.79 11.77 4.14
N PHE A 146 -4.59 12.35 4.26
CA PHE A 146 -3.42 11.95 3.48
C PHE A 146 -2.93 10.53 3.82
N ILE A 147 -2.83 10.17 5.11
CA ILE A 147 -2.48 8.80 5.53
C ILE A 147 -3.54 7.80 5.05
N GLY A 148 -4.82 8.14 5.18
CA GLY A 148 -5.91 7.29 4.70
C GLY A 148 -5.78 6.99 3.21
N PHE A 149 -5.55 8.03 2.41
CA PHE A 149 -5.31 7.90 0.97
C PHE A 149 -4.12 6.98 0.65
N ILE A 150 -2.97 7.20 1.31
CA ILE A 150 -1.78 6.37 1.11
C ILE A 150 -2.06 4.91 1.48
N THR A 151 -2.79 4.68 2.57
CA THR A 151 -3.14 3.34 3.05
C THR A 151 -4.04 2.62 2.05
N SER A 152 -5.09 3.27 1.53
CA SER A 152 -5.94 2.70 0.48
C SER A 152 -5.16 2.41 -0.81
N ALA A 153 -4.29 3.34 -1.22
CA ALA A 153 -3.46 3.15 -2.42
C ALA A 153 -2.50 1.94 -2.27
N PHE A 154 -1.86 1.78 -1.10
CA PHE A 154 -1.04 0.61 -0.81
C PHE A 154 -1.87 -0.67 -0.76
N ALA A 155 -3.07 -0.62 -0.15
CA ALA A 155 -3.95 -1.77 -0.09
C ALA A 155 -4.30 -2.26 -1.51
N ILE A 156 -4.72 -1.38 -2.41
CA ILE A 156 -4.99 -1.73 -3.82
C ILE A 156 -3.75 -2.30 -4.50
N SER A 157 -2.59 -1.69 -4.31
CA SER A 157 -1.34 -2.17 -4.90
C SER A 157 -1.01 -3.60 -4.45
N PHE A 158 -1.21 -3.92 -3.16
CA PHE A 158 -0.99 -5.27 -2.64
C PHE A 158 -2.06 -6.27 -3.07
N GLY A 159 -3.27 -5.83 -3.46
CA GLY A 159 -4.33 -6.71 -3.92
C GLY A 159 -3.97 -7.56 -5.16
N ALA A 160 -3.08 -7.06 -6.02
CA ALA A 160 -2.62 -7.80 -7.20
C ALA A 160 -1.73 -9.01 -6.85
N GLY A 161 -0.94 -8.93 -5.78
CA GLY A 161 0.02 -9.98 -5.40
C GLY A 161 -0.62 -11.34 -5.14
N PRO A 162 -1.65 -11.43 -4.27
CA PRO A 162 -2.35 -12.68 -4.01
C PRO A 162 -2.97 -13.33 -5.25
N LEU A 163 -3.56 -12.54 -6.14
CA LEU A 163 -4.12 -13.02 -7.40
C LEU A 163 -3.03 -13.61 -8.31
N VAL A 164 -1.85 -13.00 -8.36
CA VAL A 164 -0.70 -13.53 -9.11
C VAL A 164 -0.25 -14.86 -8.53
N VAL A 165 -0.19 -15.01 -7.20
CA VAL A 165 0.15 -16.29 -6.55
C VAL A 165 -0.85 -17.39 -6.93
N GLY A 166 -2.16 -17.10 -6.86
CA GLY A 166 -3.22 -18.02 -7.25
C GLY A 166 -3.19 -18.40 -8.74
N ALA A 167 -2.93 -17.43 -9.62
CA ALA A 167 -2.87 -17.63 -11.06
C ALA A 167 -1.63 -18.44 -11.48
N LEU A 168 -0.44 -18.04 -11.02
CA LEU A 168 0.82 -18.73 -11.32
C LEU A 168 0.85 -20.12 -10.71
N GLY A 169 0.25 -20.32 -9.53
CA GLY A 169 -0.01 -21.63 -8.93
C GLY A 169 -0.62 -22.64 -9.91
N ARG A 170 -1.54 -22.17 -10.76
CA ARG A 170 -2.26 -22.99 -11.75
C ARG A 170 -1.60 -23.02 -13.13
N GLN A 171 -0.97 -21.92 -13.52
CA GLN A 171 -0.35 -21.79 -14.84
C GLN A 171 0.99 -22.52 -14.92
N LEU A 172 1.76 -22.52 -13.83
CA LEU A 172 3.12 -23.06 -13.78
C LEU A 172 3.33 -23.92 -12.52
N PRO A 173 2.59 -25.04 -12.38
CA PRO A 173 2.64 -25.87 -11.16
C PRO A 173 4.02 -26.51 -10.94
N ASP A 174 4.70 -26.88 -12.03
CA ASP A 174 5.99 -27.60 -12.00
C ASP A 174 7.20 -26.68 -11.91
N GLN A 175 7.00 -25.36 -11.90
CA GLN A 175 8.10 -24.42 -11.73
C GLN A 175 8.72 -24.60 -10.34
N ASP A 176 10.05 -24.65 -10.28
CA ASP A 176 10.77 -24.66 -9.01
C ASP A 176 10.52 -23.36 -8.26
N ARG A 177 10.03 -23.47 -7.03
CA ARG A 177 9.64 -22.35 -6.18
C ARG A 177 10.40 -22.46 -4.87
N PRO A 178 11.35 -21.55 -4.61
CA PRO A 178 12.05 -21.45 -3.34
C PRO A 178 11.14 -21.47 -2.11
N PHE A 179 9.95 -20.88 -2.25
CA PHE A 179 8.95 -20.83 -1.21
C PHE A 179 7.56 -21.08 -1.81
N ARG A 180 6.80 -21.99 -1.19
CA ARG A 180 5.40 -22.27 -1.52
C ARG A 180 4.54 -21.82 -0.35
N VAL A 181 3.57 -20.96 -0.65
CA VAL A 181 2.63 -20.45 0.35
C VAL A 181 1.77 -21.62 0.85
N PRO A 182 1.71 -21.88 2.17
CA PRO A 182 0.84 -22.92 2.72
C PRO A 182 -0.64 -22.55 2.54
N GLY A 183 -1.54 -23.55 2.55
CA GLY A 183 -2.99 -23.29 2.51
C GLY A 183 -3.60 -22.99 1.13
N GLY A 184 -2.84 -23.19 0.04
CA GLY A 184 -3.39 -23.12 -1.33
C GLY A 184 -3.98 -21.76 -1.66
N ASP A 185 -5.26 -21.73 -2.09
CA ASP A 185 -5.97 -20.48 -2.41
C ASP A 185 -6.50 -19.73 -1.20
N LEU A 186 -6.55 -20.34 -0.02
CA LEU A 186 -7.13 -19.69 1.16
C LEU A 186 -6.31 -18.48 1.58
N LEU A 187 -4.98 -18.61 1.70
CA LEU A 187 -4.12 -17.48 2.08
C LEU A 187 -4.12 -16.35 1.05
N PRO A 188 -4.00 -16.62 -0.27
CA PRO A 188 -4.18 -15.59 -1.29
C PRO A 188 -5.56 -14.90 -1.22
N TYR A 189 -6.64 -15.67 -1.05
CA TYR A 189 -7.97 -15.09 -0.91
C TYR A 189 -8.08 -14.18 0.31
N LEU A 190 -7.59 -14.62 1.48
CA LEU A 190 -7.62 -13.82 2.71
C LEU A 190 -6.78 -12.54 2.58
N ALA A 191 -5.63 -12.61 1.92
CA ALA A 191 -4.80 -11.43 1.65
C ALA A 191 -5.50 -10.45 0.70
N PHE A 192 -6.20 -10.96 -0.33
CA PHE A 192 -7.00 -10.15 -1.24
C PHE A 192 -8.21 -9.51 -0.54
N LEU A 193 -8.88 -10.27 0.33
CA LEU A 193 -9.96 -9.78 1.18
C LEU A 193 -9.47 -8.67 2.12
N ALA A 194 -8.35 -8.88 2.82
CA ALA A 194 -7.78 -7.88 3.72
C ALA A 194 -7.46 -6.57 2.99
N SER A 195 -6.93 -6.66 1.77
CA SER A 195 -6.71 -5.50 0.90
C SER A 195 -8.01 -4.75 0.60
N GLY A 196 -9.09 -5.45 0.25
CA GLY A 196 -10.40 -4.83 0.03
C GLY A 196 -11.00 -4.19 1.29
N LEU A 197 -10.80 -4.81 2.46
CA LEU A 197 -11.30 -4.30 3.74
C LEU A 197 -10.58 -3.02 4.17
N LEU A 198 -9.27 -2.94 3.97
CA LEU A 198 -8.49 -1.72 4.25
C LEU A 198 -8.98 -0.54 3.42
N VAL A 199 -9.36 -0.77 2.15
CA VAL A 199 -9.97 0.26 1.31
C VAL A 199 -11.35 0.64 1.86
N PHE A 200 -12.21 -0.34 2.18
CA PHE A 200 -13.54 -0.07 2.72
C PHE A 200 -13.50 0.78 4.00
N TRP A 201 -12.63 0.44 4.96
CA TRP A 201 -12.50 1.18 6.22
C TRP A 201 -11.84 2.55 6.11
N ALA A 202 -11.23 2.88 4.96
CA ALA A 202 -10.74 4.22 4.73
C ALA A 202 -11.85 5.25 4.47
N GLY A 203 -13.08 4.80 4.19
CA GLY A 203 -14.22 5.68 3.98
C GLY A 203 -14.34 6.22 2.54
N TRP A 204 -15.53 6.69 2.21
CA TRP A 204 -15.86 7.22 0.88
C TRP A 204 -15.05 8.46 0.55
N ALA A 205 -14.87 9.39 1.49
CA ALA A 205 -14.22 10.67 1.21
C ALA A 205 -12.75 10.52 0.77
N ILE A 206 -12.09 9.49 1.29
CA ILE A 206 -10.73 9.12 0.89
C ILE A 206 -10.78 8.31 -0.42
N ASN A 207 -11.67 7.33 -0.50
CA ASN A 207 -11.74 6.41 -1.63
C ASN A 207 -12.12 7.10 -2.93
N GLU A 208 -13.00 8.11 -2.91
CA GLU A 208 -13.34 8.89 -4.10
C GLU A 208 -12.10 9.56 -4.70
N LYS A 209 -11.31 10.26 -3.88
CA LYS A 209 -10.07 10.94 -4.30
C LYS A 209 -9.06 9.92 -4.85
N MET A 210 -8.98 8.75 -4.23
CA MET A 210 -8.15 7.64 -4.68
C MET A 210 -8.64 7.05 -6.02
N LEU A 211 -9.94 6.91 -6.22
CA LEU A 211 -10.51 6.46 -7.49
C LEU A 211 -10.24 7.47 -8.61
N ILE A 212 -10.38 8.78 -8.35
CA ILE A 212 -10.03 9.83 -9.31
C ILE A 212 -8.55 9.76 -9.68
N ALA A 213 -7.66 9.64 -8.70
CA ALA A 213 -6.22 9.50 -8.95
C ALA A 213 -5.91 8.25 -9.80
N LEU A 214 -6.60 7.14 -9.55
CA LEU A 214 -6.48 5.91 -10.33
C LEU A 214 -7.00 6.07 -11.76
N LEU A 215 -8.13 6.76 -11.95
CA LEU A 215 -8.69 7.08 -13.27
C LEU A 215 -7.75 7.98 -14.08
N ILE A 216 -7.12 8.97 -13.45
CA ILE A 216 -6.05 9.78 -14.07
C ILE A 216 -4.89 8.88 -14.48
N GLY A 217 -4.47 7.95 -13.61
CA GLY A 217 -3.44 6.96 -13.94
C GLY A 217 -3.80 6.11 -15.17
N TYR A 218 -5.05 5.64 -15.26
CA TYR A 218 -5.57 4.95 -16.43
C TYR A 218 -5.59 5.82 -17.69
N ALA A 219 -5.97 7.09 -17.59
CA ALA A 219 -5.95 8.02 -18.71
C ALA A 219 -4.53 8.26 -19.23
N VAL A 220 -3.56 8.45 -18.32
CA VAL A 220 -2.13 8.57 -18.66
C VAL A 220 -1.62 7.29 -19.32
N PHE A 221 -1.98 6.12 -18.77
CA PHE A 221 -1.64 4.83 -19.37
C PHE A 221 -2.26 4.67 -20.76
N ALA A 222 -3.53 5.02 -20.94
CA ALA A 222 -4.22 4.94 -22.23
C ALA A 222 -3.59 5.87 -23.27
N ALA A 223 -3.30 7.12 -22.91
CA ALA A 223 -2.61 8.07 -23.78
C ALA A 223 -1.23 7.54 -24.19
N TYR A 224 -0.45 7.05 -23.22
CA TYR A 224 0.83 6.41 -23.50
C TYR A 224 0.66 5.19 -24.42
N SER A 225 -0.38 4.38 -24.20
CA SER A 225 -0.69 3.17 -24.94
C SER A 225 -0.95 3.43 -26.43
N ILE A 226 -1.63 4.55 -26.73
CA ILE A 226 -1.96 4.98 -28.09
C ILE A 226 -0.72 5.55 -28.78
N CYS A 227 0.05 6.40 -28.08
CA CYS A 227 1.22 7.05 -28.66
C CYS A 227 2.41 6.10 -28.90
N ASN A 228 2.54 5.02 -28.13
CA ASN A 228 3.72 4.15 -28.15
C ASN A 228 3.42 2.69 -28.49
N ARG A 229 2.32 2.42 -29.21
CA ARG A 229 1.78 1.06 -29.45
C ARG A 229 2.81 0.05 -29.98
N ALA A 230 3.81 0.49 -30.74
CA ALA A 230 4.86 -0.37 -31.30
C ALA A 230 5.91 -0.83 -30.26
N ALA A 231 6.05 -0.11 -29.14
CA ALA A 231 7.05 -0.38 -28.10
C ALA A 231 6.50 -1.18 -26.92
N MET A 232 5.17 -1.36 -26.83
CA MET A 232 4.53 -2.04 -25.70
C MET A 232 4.25 -3.52 -25.97
N PRO A 233 4.31 -4.37 -24.93
CA PRO A 233 3.76 -5.71 -24.98
C PRO A 233 2.27 -5.70 -25.33
N PRO A 234 1.74 -6.78 -25.93
CA PRO A 234 0.32 -6.88 -26.23
C PRO A 234 -0.52 -6.78 -24.96
N LEU A 235 -1.55 -5.93 -24.98
CA LEU A 235 -2.45 -5.73 -23.85
C LEU A 235 -3.44 -6.90 -23.73
N GLU A 236 -3.33 -7.67 -22.67
CA GLU A 236 -4.22 -8.79 -22.37
C GLU A 236 -5.46 -8.29 -21.59
N LEU A 237 -6.32 -7.52 -22.26
CA LEU A 237 -7.46 -6.82 -21.64
C LEU A 237 -8.44 -7.76 -20.92
N ARG A 238 -8.64 -8.97 -21.46
CA ARG A 238 -9.48 -9.98 -20.82
C ARG A 238 -8.90 -10.47 -19.50
N ALA A 239 -7.59 -10.65 -19.42
CA ALA A 239 -6.93 -11.04 -18.18
C ALA A 239 -6.79 -9.86 -17.21
N ALA A 240 -6.85 -8.63 -17.70
CA ALA A 240 -6.79 -7.42 -16.88
C ALA A 240 -8.15 -6.95 -16.33
N SER A 241 -9.27 -7.49 -16.81
CA SER A 241 -10.63 -7.02 -16.48
C SER A 241 -11.03 -7.20 -15.01
N TRP A 242 -10.35 -8.07 -14.26
CA TRP A 242 -10.63 -8.26 -12.84
C TRP A 242 -10.37 -7.00 -12.02
N PHE A 243 -9.37 -6.19 -12.39
CA PHE A 243 -8.97 -5.02 -11.62
C PHE A 243 -10.02 -3.90 -11.66
N PRO A 244 -10.49 -3.43 -12.84
CA PRO A 244 -11.57 -2.44 -12.87
C PRO A 244 -12.88 -3.00 -12.30
N LEU A 245 -13.16 -4.29 -12.43
CA LEU A 245 -14.31 -4.92 -11.79
C LEU A 245 -14.22 -4.86 -10.26
N TRP A 246 -13.05 -5.17 -9.71
CA TRP A 246 -12.79 -5.13 -8.27
C TRP A 246 -12.84 -3.71 -7.72
N VAL A 247 -12.13 -2.79 -8.35
CA VAL A 247 -12.09 -1.38 -7.95
C VAL A 247 -13.47 -0.74 -8.09
N GLY A 248 -14.19 -1.01 -9.18
CA GLY A 248 -15.56 -0.52 -9.36
C GLY A 248 -16.53 -1.10 -8.35
N GLY A 249 -16.40 -2.40 -8.02
CA GLY A 249 -17.17 -3.01 -6.95
C GLY A 249 -16.88 -2.40 -5.57
N LEU A 250 -15.59 -2.17 -5.26
CA LEU A 250 -15.18 -1.50 -4.03
C LEU A 250 -15.68 -0.06 -3.97
N ALA A 251 -15.69 0.65 -5.10
CA ALA A 251 -16.25 1.99 -5.20
C ALA A 251 -17.74 2.00 -4.85
N VAL A 252 -18.51 1.07 -5.42
CA VAL A 252 -19.96 0.95 -5.12
C VAL A 252 -20.18 0.60 -3.65
N ILE A 253 -19.43 -0.38 -3.11
CA ILE A 253 -19.55 -0.76 -1.70
C ILE A 253 -19.16 0.39 -0.78
N SER A 254 -18.09 1.12 -1.09
CA SER A 254 -17.65 2.27 -0.31
C SER A 254 -18.63 3.45 -0.40
N TYR A 255 -19.25 3.67 -1.56
CA TYR A 255 -20.27 4.70 -1.74
C TYR A 255 -21.52 4.42 -0.88
N LEU A 256 -21.88 3.13 -0.78
CA LEU A 256 -22.98 2.63 0.06
C LEU A 256 -22.56 2.37 1.52
N GLY A 257 -21.31 2.62 1.89
CA GLY A 257 -20.79 2.45 3.24
C GLY A 257 -21.24 3.56 4.18
N ASP A 258 -21.30 3.26 5.47
CA ASP A 258 -21.64 4.20 6.57
C ASP A 258 -20.38 4.61 7.39
N VAL A 259 -19.19 4.40 6.84
CA VAL A 259 -17.92 4.55 7.59
C VAL A 259 -17.62 6.02 7.94
N ASP A 260 -18.13 6.96 7.14
CA ASP A 260 -17.87 8.39 7.26
C ASP A 260 -19.09 9.21 7.73
N SER A 261 -20.20 8.58 8.13
CA SER A 261 -21.47 9.29 8.38
C SER A 261 -21.44 10.32 9.52
N ASP A 262 -20.53 10.14 10.48
CA ASP A 262 -20.29 11.10 11.56
C ASP A 262 -19.30 12.22 11.18
N ALA A 263 -18.67 12.16 9.99
CA ALA A 263 -17.69 13.14 9.55
C ALA A 263 -18.36 14.40 8.98
N PRO A 264 -17.77 15.59 9.17
CA PRO A 264 -18.27 16.81 8.53
C PRO A 264 -18.29 16.63 7.01
N ALA A 265 -19.40 17.01 6.36
CA ALA A 265 -19.52 16.96 4.90
C ALA A 265 -18.33 17.67 4.23
N ASP A 266 -17.53 16.91 3.48
CA ASP A 266 -16.36 17.45 2.76
C ASP A 266 -16.86 18.17 1.48
N PRO A 267 -16.75 19.50 1.39
CA PRO A 267 -17.20 20.25 0.21
C PRO A 267 -16.40 19.92 -1.06
N GLY A 268 -15.32 19.16 -0.95
CA GLY A 268 -14.51 18.68 -2.08
C GLY A 268 -14.98 17.36 -2.71
N LEU A 269 -16.06 16.74 -2.23
CA LEU A 269 -16.62 15.52 -2.82
C LEU A 269 -17.27 15.82 -4.18
N LEU A 270 -17.02 14.97 -5.19
CA LEU A 270 -17.74 15.06 -6.48
C LEU A 270 -19.07 14.29 -6.43
N LEU A 271 -19.14 13.26 -5.59
CA LEU A 271 -20.27 12.36 -5.42
C LEU A 271 -20.64 12.27 -3.94
N ASN A 272 -21.91 12.51 -3.63
CA ASN A 272 -22.45 12.41 -2.27
C ASN A 272 -22.63 10.93 -1.87
N GLY A 273 -21.57 10.30 -1.40
CA GLY A 273 -21.57 8.94 -0.85
C GLY A 273 -21.05 8.91 0.59
N GLY A 274 -21.14 7.75 1.24
CA GLY A 274 -20.67 7.58 2.63
C GLY A 274 -21.76 7.58 3.70
N ASP A 275 -23.03 7.75 3.31
CA ASP A 275 -24.23 7.70 4.18
C ASP A 275 -25.17 6.54 3.78
N GLY A 276 -24.58 5.40 3.39
CA GLY A 276 -25.35 4.26 2.88
C GLY A 276 -25.71 3.22 3.94
N PRO A 277 -26.44 2.16 3.57
CA PRO A 277 -26.92 1.13 4.50
C PRO A 277 -25.83 0.11 4.91
N LEU A 278 -24.64 0.14 4.30
CA LEU A 278 -23.58 -0.81 4.61
C LEU A 278 -22.79 -0.33 5.83
N ASP A 279 -23.27 -0.75 6.99
CA ASP A 279 -22.62 -0.53 8.28
C ASP A 279 -21.30 -1.34 8.41
N LEU A 280 -20.68 -1.24 9.58
CA LEU A 280 -19.43 -1.93 9.90
C LEU A 280 -19.56 -3.46 9.88
N ILE A 281 -20.78 -4.03 9.82
CA ILE A 281 -21.03 -5.47 9.78
C ILE A 281 -21.26 -5.91 8.34
N TRP A 282 -22.20 -5.27 7.64
CA TRP A 282 -22.61 -5.63 6.29
C TRP A 282 -21.62 -5.18 5.22
N GLY A 283 -20.90 -4.09 5.46
CA GLY A 283 -19.80 -3.64 4.60
C GLY A 283 -18.73 -4.72 4.40
N PRO A 284 -18.10 -5.24 5.46
CA PRO A 284 -17.13 -6.33 5.36
C PRO A 284 -17.68 -7.60 4.70
N VAL A 285 -18.96 -7.94 4.94
CA VAL A 285 -19.61 -9.09 4.28
C VAL A 285 -19.74 -8.86 2.77
N ALA A 286 -20.16 -7.65 2.35
CA ALA A 286 -20.23 -7.29 0.94
C ALA A 286 -18.83 -7.31 0.27
N VAL A 287 -17.81 -6.80 0.96
CA VAL A 287 -16.42 -6.87 0.49
C VAL A 287 -15.95 -8.32 0.39
N ALA A 288 -16.28 -9.18 1.36
CA ALA A 288 -15.93 -10.60 1.31
C ALA A 288 -16.56 -11.32 0.11
N ALA A 289 -17.83 -11.04 -0.16
CA ALA A 289 -18.55 -11.57 -1.31
C ALA A 289 -17.95 -11.07 -2.64
N LEU A 290 -17.70 -9.76 -2.75
CA LEU A 290 -17.05 -9.16 -3.93
C LEU A 290 -15.67 -9.76 -4.16
N SER A 291 -14.82 -9.80 -3.13
CA SER A 291 -13.46 -10.33 -3.23
C SER A 291 -13.47 -11.81 -3.63
N ALA A 292 -14.44 -12.60 -3.15
CA ALA A 292 -14.57 -14.01 -3.55
C ALA A 292 -14.98 -14.15 -5.03
N ALA A 293 -15.98 -13.37 -5.45
CA ALA A 293 -16.44 -13.35 -6.84
C ALA A 293 -15.33 -12.91 -7.80
N VAL A 294 -14.61 -11.84 -7.46
CA VAL A 294 -13.49 -11.32 -8.25
C VAL A 294 -12.32 -12.30 -8.26
N TYR A 295 -11.98 -12.93 -7.12
CA TYR A 295 -10.90 -13.92 -7.07
C TYR A 295 -11.21 -15.11 -7.99
N ALA A 296 -12.43 -15.65 -7.91
CA ALA A 296 -12.89 -16.72 -8.80
C ALA A 296 -12.89 -16.28 -10.27
N TYR A 297 -13.38 -15.07 -10.57
CA TYR A 297 -13.38 -14.51 -11.92
C TYR A 297 -11.96 -14.34 -12.47
N ALA A 298 -11.06 -13.75 -11.69
CA ALA A 298 -9.66 -13.57 -12.06
C ALA A 298 -8.96 -14.90 -12.34
N MET A 299 -9.25 -15.94 -11.54
CA MET A 299 -8.78 -17.29 -11.84
C MET A 299 -9.37 -17.83 -13.14
N ALA A 300 -10.63 -17.52 -13.48
CA ALA A 300 -11.26 -17.97 -14.71
C ALA A 300 -10.74 -17.25 -15.97
N VAL A 301 -10.42 -15.96 -15.88
CA VAL A 301 -9.92 -15.15 -17.00
C VAL A 301 -8.38 -15.10 -17.11
N ARG A 302 -7.68 -15.82 -16.23
CA ARG A 302 -6.21 -15.91 -16.22
C ARG A 302 -5.67 -16.30 -17.59
N LEU A 303 -4.44 -15.90 -17.88
CA LEU A 303 -3.76 -16.29 -19.12
C LEU A 303 -3.60 -17.81 -19.24
N PRO A 304 -3.65 -18.36 -20.46
CA PRO A 304 -3.17 -19.71 -20.74
C PRO A 304 -1.71 -19.92 -20.29
N ALA A 305 -1.37 -21.14 -19.89
CA ALA A 305 -0.06 -21.47 -19.33
C ALA A 305 1.11 -21.20 -20.31
N ASP A 306 0.91 -21.50 -21.59
CA ASP A 306 1.84 -21.23 -22.69
C ASP A 306 2.13 -19.74 -22.85
N ARG A 307 1.10 -18.89 -22.82
CA ARG A 307 1.27 -17.43 -22.88
C ARG A 307 1.94 -16.87 -21.63
N ALA A 308 1.59 -17.39 -20.46
CA ALA A 308 2.24 -16.98 -19.21
C ALA A 308 3.74 -17.31 -19.24
N ALA A 309 4.12 -18.51 -19.67
CA ALA A 309 5.50 -18.92 -19.86
C ALA A 309 6.24 -18.04 -20.89
N ALA A 310 5.61 -17.77 -22.03
CA ALA A 310 6.18 -16.91 -23.08
C ALA A 310 6.41 -15.46 -22.60
N ASN A 311 5.53 -14.93 -21.75
CA ASN A 311 5.72 -13.60 -21.15
C ASN A 311 6.88 -13.58 -20.15
N ILE A 312 7.03 -14.63 -19.35
CA ILE A 312 8.15 -14.76 -18.41
C ILE A 312 9.49 -14.86 -19.17
N SER A 313 9.55 -15.63 -20.26
CA SER A 313 10.76 -15.77 -21.06
C SER A 313 11.14 -14.50 -21.84
N ARG A 314 10.19 -13.57 -22.05
CA ARG A 314 10.43 -12.28 -22.69
C ARG A 314 10.97 -11.23 -21.74
N LEU A 315 10.78 -11.41 -20.43
CA LEU A 315 11.41 -10.52 -19.47
C LEU A 315 12.93 -10.69 -19.63
N PRO A 316 13.70 -9.58 -19.70
CA PRO A 316 15.15 -9.68 -19.68
C PRO A 316 15.51 -10.53 -18.46
N ALA A 317 16.10 -11.70 -18.67
CA ALA A 317 16.70 -12.46 -17.58
C ALA A 317 17.60 -11.47 -16.82
N ASP A 318 17.52 -11.46 -15.48
CA ASP A 318 18.41 -10.67 -14.64
C ASP A 318 19.82 -10.68 -15.25
N GLU A 319 20.32 -9.50 -15.64
CA GLU A 319 21.61 -9.39 -16.32
C GLU A 319 22.72 -10.06 -15.47
N PRO A 320 23.73 -10.66 -16.12
CA PRO A 320 24.99 -10.97 -15.45
C PRO A 320 25.58 -9.67 -14.91
N GLU A 321 25.90 -9.68 -13.62
CA GLU A 321 26.79 -8.78 -12.88
C GLU A 321 27.33 -7.56 -13.65
N LEU A 322 26.87 -6.36 -13.25
CA LEU A 322 27.73 -5.18 -13.33
C LEU A 322 28.95 -5.44 -12.45
N ARG A 323 30.07 -5.80 -13.08
CA ARG A 323 31.42 -5.79 -12.50
C ARG A 323 31.82 -4.38 -12.08
#